data_AF-G9WU43-F1
#
_entry.id   AF-G9WU43-F1
#
_cell.length_a   1.000
_cell.length_b   1.000
_cell.length_c   1.000
_cell.angle_alpha   90.00
_cell.angle_beta   90.00
_cell.angle_gamma   90.00
#
_symmetry.space_group_name_H-M   'P 1'
#
loop_
_entity.id
_entity.type
_entity.pdbx_description
1 polymer ?
#
loop_
_entity_poly.entity_id
_entity_poly.type
_entity_poly.pdbx_seq_one_letter_code
_entity_poly.pdbx_strand_id
1 'polypeptide(L)' 'MIYVGIDVAKDKHDCCILGPDTEELFQVFTIRNNSDGYGELFHKIESVSRDKSQIK' A
#
# COMPACT_ATOMS: atom_id res chain seq x y z
N MET A 1 -4.98 -4.01 -11.90
CA MET A 1 -4.38 -4.87 -10.86
C MET A 1 -3.18 -4.13 -10.32
N ILE A 2 -2.98 -4.14 -9.01
CA ILE A 2 -1.79 -3.58 -8.36
C ILE A 2 -1.16 -4.68 -7.51
N TYR A 3 0.11 -4.53 -7.20
CA TYR A 3 0.82 -5.40 -6.26
C TYR A 3 1.33 -4.56 -5.09
N VAL A 4 1.14 -5.05 -3.87
CA VAL A 4 1.61 -4.39 -2.66
C VAL A 4 2.66 -5.27 -2.02
N GLY A 5 3.90 -4.78 -1.95
CA GLY A 5 4.97 -5.41 -1.18
C GLY A 5 4.91 -4.89 0.25
N ILE A 6 5.00 -5.77 1.25
CA ILE A 6 5.01 -5.41 2.67
C ILE A 6 6.12 -6.18 3.36
N ASP A 7 7.11 -5.47 3.88
CA ASP A 7 8.12 -5.96 4.80
C ASP A 7 7.66 -5.68 6.24
N VAL A 8 7.43 -6.74 7.00
CA VAL A 8 6.69 -6.70 8.27
C VAL A 8 7.66 -6.73 9.46
N ALA A 9 7.74 -5.64 10.23
CA ALA A 9 8.36 -5.60 11.54
C ALA A 9 7.35 -5.30 12.67
N LYS A 10 7.79 -5.47 13.93
CA LYS A 10 6.93 -5.34 15.12
C LYS A 10 6.21 -3.99 15.20
N ASP A 11 6.94 -2.90 15.00
CA ASP A 11 6.45 -1.54 15.26
C ASP A 11 6.13 -0.76 13.98
N LYS A 12 6.64 -1.23 12.83
CA LYS A 12 6.49 -0.59 11.52
C LYS A 12 6.53 -1.60 10.37
N HIS A 13 5.98 -1.21 9.23
CA HIS A 13 6.08 -1.97 7.98
C HIS A 13 6.62 -1.06 6.89
N ASP A 14 7.54 -1.59 6.09
CA ASP A 14 8.04 -0.90 4.90
C ASP A 14 7.29 -1.47 3.69
N CYS A 15 6.60 -0.61 2.94
CA CYS A 15 5.66 -0.97 1.89
C CYS A 15 6.07 -0.37 0.55
N CYS A 16 5.73 -1.03 -0.55
CA CYS A 16 5.77 -0.46 -1.89
C CYS A 16 4.50 -0.84 -2.67
N ILE A 17 4.14 -0.05 -3.68
CA ILE A 17 3.02 -0.36 -4.57
C ILE A 17 3.51 -0.34 -6.01
N LEU A 18 3.32 -1.46 -6.69
CA LEU A 18 3.70 -1.67 -8.09
C LEU A 18 2.47 -1.81 -8.96
N GLY A 19 2.55 -1.31 -10.17
CA GLY A 19 1.58 -1.59 -11.21
C GLY A 19 1.83 -2.93 -11.91
N PRO A 20 0.98 -3.30 -12.88
CA PRO A 20 1.07 -4.57 -13.59
C PRO A 20 2.39 -4.78 -14.35
N ASP A 21 3.02 -3.69 -14.79
CA ASP A 21 4.26 -3.69 -15.59
C ASP A 21 5.49 -3.40 -14.72
N THR A 22 5.39 -3.67 -13.42
CA THR A 22 6.43 -3.41 -12.40
C THR A 22 6.78 -1.92 -12.24
N GLU A 23 5.95 -1.01 -12.74
CA GLU A 23 6.12 0.41 -12.53
C GLU A 23 5.87 0.77 -11.06
N GLU A 24 6.75 1.61 -10.48
CA GLU A 24 6.59 2.09 -9.11
C GLU A 24 5.47 3.12 -9.04
N LEU A 25 4.30 2.72 -8.56
CA LEU A 25 3.18 3.63 -8.27
C LEU A 25 3.43 4.38 -6.96
N PHE A 26 4.03 3.70 -5.99
CA PHE A 26 4.63 4.29 -4.80
C PHE A 26 5.98 3.64 -4.52
N GLN A 27 7.02 4.46 -4.44
CA GLN A 27 8.32 4.08 -3.87
C GLN A 27 8.16 3.61 -2.42
N VAL A 28 9.19 2.98 -1.87
CA VAL A 28 9.18 2.46 -0.50
C VAL A 28 8.74 3.55 0.50
N PHE A 29 7.74 3.23 1.31
CA PHE A 29 7.22 4.07 2.38
C PHE A 29 7.01 3.25 3.66
N THR A 30 7.14 3.92 4.81
CA THR A 30 6.98 3.27 6.11
C THR A 30 5.62 3.61 6.72
N ILE A 31 4.89 2.59 7.20
CA ILE A 31 3.71 2.77 8.06
C ILE A 31 3.99 2.25 9.46
N ARG A 32 3.29 2.79 10.47
CA ARG A 32 3.27 2.23 11.83
C ARG A 32 2.41 0.97 11.87
N ASN A 33 2.75 0.02 12.74
CA ASN A 33 1.90 -1.14 13.02
C ASN A 33 0.73 -0.75 13.96
N ASN A 34 -0.18 0.09 13.46
CA ASN A 34 -1.37 0.52 14.16
C ASN A 34 -2.47 0.92 13.16
N SER A 35 -3.67 1.21 13.66
CA SER A 35 -4.83 1.54 12.81
C SER A 35 -4.57 2.73 11.88
N ASP A 36 -3.84 3.75 12.34
CA ASP A 36 -3.52 4.93 11.53
C ASP A 36 -2.60 4.57 10.35
N GLY A 37 -1.57 3.74 10.60
CA GLY A 37 -0.65 3.28 9.56
C GLY A 37 -1.34 2.40 8.52
N TYR A 38 -2.24 1.51 8.94
CA TYR A 38 -3.06 0.74 8.00
C TYR A 38 -4.07 1.61 7.24
N GLY A 39 -4.58 2.68 7.86
CA GLY A 39 -5.40 3.68 7.18
C GLY A 39 -4.62 4.43 6.09
N GLU A 40 -3.35 4.76 6.33
CA GLU A 40 -2.48 5.37 5.32
C GLU A 40 -2.24 4.42 4.14
N LEU A 41 -1.94 3.14 4.42
CA LEU A 41 -1.77 2.11 3.38
C LEU A 41 -3.05 1.95 2.54
N PHE A 42 -4.20 1.88 3.20
CA PHE A 42 -5.50 1.80 2.52
C PHE A 42 -5.75 3.00 1.61
N HIS A 43 -5.52 4.22 2.09
CA HIS A 43 -5.71 5.43 1.31
C HIS A 43 -4.80 5.47 0.07
N LYS A 44 -3.54 5.03 0.19
CA LYS A 44 -2.63 4.90 -0.96
C LYS A 44 -3.13 3.88 -1.97
N ILE A 45 -3.59 2.71 -1.51
CA ILE A 45 -4.20 1.67 -2.38
C ILE A 45 -5.42 2.23 -3.11
N GLU A 46 -6.31 2.94 -2.44
CA GLU A 46 -7.48 3.58 -3.05
C GLU A 46 -7.11 4.61 -4.11
N SER A 47 -6.03 5.37 -3.89
CA SER A 47 -5.60 6.44 -4.80
C SER A 47 -5.15 5.93 -6.18
N VAL A 48 -4.65 4.70 -6.25
CA VAL A 48 -4.15 4.07 -7.49
C VAL A 48 -5.09 3.00 -8.06
N SER A 49 -6.15 2.68 -7.32
CA SER A 49 -7.15 1.71 -7.75
C SER A 49 -8.12 2.34 -8.75
N ARG A 50 -8.22 1.75 -9.95
CA ARG A 50 -9.11 2.23 -11.02
C ARG A 50 -10.60 2.00 -10.71
N ASP A 51 -10.91 0.93 -9.99
CA ASP A 51 -12.27 0.59 -9.58
C ASP A 51 -12.35 0.51 -8.05
N LYS A 52 -13.00 1.50 -7.45
CA LYS A 52 -13.17 1.60 -5.99
C LYS A 52 -14.26 0.69 -5.46
N SER A 53 -15.14 0.16 -6.32
CA SER A 53 -16.23 -0.73 -5.90
C SER A 53 -15.75 -2.09 -5.36
N GLN A 54 -14.51 -2.46 -5.69
CA GLN A 54 -13.88 -3.72 -5.28
C GLN A 54 -13.04 -3.58 -4.01
N ILE A 55 -12.90 -2.37 -3.47
CA ILE A 55 -12.16 -2.09 -2.25
C ILE A 55 -13.14 -2.23 -1.07
N LYS A 56 -12.82 -3.10 -0.12
CA LYS A 56 -13.65 -3.43 1.05
C LYS A 56 -13.00 -2.97 2.34
#